data_AF-A0A183ER40-F1
#
_entry.id   AF-A0A183ER40-F1
#
_cell.length_a   1.000
_cell.length_b   1.000
_cell.length_c   1.000
_cell.angle_alpha   90.00
_cell.angle_beta   90.00
_cell.angle_gamma   90.00
#
_symmetry.space_group_name_H-M   'P 1'
#
loop_
_entity.id
_entity.type
_entity.pdbx_description
1 polymer ?
#
loop_
_entity_poly.entity_id
_entity_poly.type
_entity_poly.pdbx_seq_one_letter_code
_entity_poly.pdbx_strand_id
1 'polypeptide(L)'
;MHVVPKACDDMMQVGRLQNFDGNLNAQGKLIYQGTVAISDNAPSQPFKGKDRRIFLFEQSAIIADCILPKKEFGNPTYIFKSQIMVNKVC
;
A
#
# COMPACT_ATOMS: atom_id res chain seq x y z
N MET A 1 -20.86 -12.63 -5.31
CA MET A 1 -19.42 -12.35 -5.50
C MET A 1 -19.27 -11.07 -6.32
N HIS A 2 -19.00 -9.92 -5.70
CA HIS A 2 -18.76 -8.65 -6.42
C HIS A 2 -17.25 -8.49 -6.67
N VAL A 3 -16.65 -9.40 -7.45
CA VAL A 3 -15.20 -9.43 -7.68
C VAL A 3 -14.75 -8.25 -8.54
N VAL A 4 -15.53 -7.88 -9.55
CA VAL A 4 -15.19 -6.79 -10.49
C VAL A 4 -15.28 -5.41 -9.83
N PRO A 5 -16.36 -5.04 -9.10
CA PRO A 5 -16.42 -3.74 -8.43
C PRO A 5 -15.29 -3.53 -7.42
N LYS A 6 -14.93 -4.59 -6.67
CA LYS A 6 -13.83 -4.54 -5.72
C LYS A 6 -12.48 -4.38 -6.40
N ALA A 7 -12.20 -5.16 -7.46
CA ALA A 7 -10.96 -5.05 -8.20
C ALA A 7 -10.78 -3.66 -8.86
N CYS A 8 -11.88 -3.06 -9.34
CA CYS A 8 -11.87 -1.69 -9.85
C CYS A 8 -11.57 -0.67 -8.75
N ASP A 9 -12.25 -0.76 -7.59
CA ASP A 9 -11.98 0.14 -6.46
C ASP A 9 -10.53 0.01 -5.96
N ASP A 10 -10.03 -1.22 -5.84
CA ASP A 10 -8.66 -1.50 -5.41
C ASP A 10 -7.62 -0.85 -6.36
N MET A 11 -7.82 -0.97 -7.68
CA MET A 11 -6.96 -0.31 -8.67
C MET A 11 -7.13 1.22 -8.67
N MET A 12 -8.31 1.76 -8.37
CA MET A 12 -8.48 3.20 -8.16
C MET A 12 -7.67 3.70 -6.96
N GLN A 13 -7.57 2.92 -5.87
CA GLN A 13 -6.70 3.26 -4.74
C GLN A 13 -5.23 3.22 -5.13
N VAL A 14 -4.80 2.20 -5.89
CA VAL A 14 -3.43 2.12 -6.43
C VAL A 14 -3.09 3.34 -7.29
N GLY A 15 -4.03 3.81 -8.13
CA GLY A 15 -3.85 5.01 -8.96
C GLY A 15 -3.68 6.31 -8.16
N ARG A 16 -3.97 6.31 -6.86
CA ARG A 16 -3.76 7.45 -5.94
C ARG A 16 -2.40 7.41 -5.25
N LEU A 17 -1.57 6.41 -5.55
CA LEU A 17 -0.20 6.31 -5.08
C LEU A 17 0.69 7.32 -5.79
N GLN A 18 1.39 8.15 -5.03
CA GLN A 18 2.34 9.15 -5.50
C GLN A 18 3.77 8.80 -5.10
N ASN A 19 4.74 9.40 -5.79
CA ASN A 19 6.19 9.23 -5.55
C ASN A 19 6.69 7.78 -5.66
N PHE A 20 6.02 6.97 -6.48
CA PHE A 20 6.52 5.66 -6.84
C PHE A 20 7.31 5.77 -8.15
N ASP A 21 8.63 5.69 -8.06
CA ASP A 21 9.54 5.76 -9.22
C ASP A 21 9.56 4.46 -10.07
N GLY A 22 8.87 3.41 -9.64
CA GLY A 22 8.81 2.12 -10.34
C GLY A 22 7.65 2.01 -11.33
N ASN A 23 7.67 0.95 -12.15
CA ASN A 23 6.53 0.59 -12.98
C ASN A 23 5.57 -0.31 -12.20
N LEU A 24 4.35 0.18 -11.91
CA LEU A 24 3.30 -0.58 -11.24
C LEU A 24 2.85 -1.80 -12.04
N ASN A 25 2.78 -1.69 -13.38
CA ASN A 25 2.41 -2.81 -14.24
C ASN A 25 3.44 -3.94 -14.20
N ALA A 26 4.71 -3.62 -13.89
CA ALA A 26 5.76 -4.63 -13.72
C ALA A 26 5.66 -5.39 -12.39
N GLN A 27 4.82 -4.95 -11.45
CA GLN A 27 4.64 -5.64 -10.17
C GLN A 27 3.70 -6.85 -10.27
N GLY A 28 2.99 -7.02 -11.39
CA GLY A 28 2.01 -8.06 -11.61
C GLY A 28 0.62 -7.69 -11.07
N LYS A 29 -0.20 -8.70 -10.79
CA LYS A 29 -1.56 -8.49 -10.30
C LYS A 29 -1.55 -8.01 -8.86
N LEU A 30 -2.43 -7.04 -8.54
CA LEU A 30 -2.71 -6.68 -7.15
C LEU A 30 -3.48 -7.84 -6.48
N ILE A 31 -2.88 -8.42 -5.44
CA ILE A 31 -3.43 -9.52 -4.65
C ILE A 31 -4.27 -8.95 -3.50
N TYR A 32 -3.74 -7.95 -2.82
CA TYR A 32 -4.36 -7.37 -1.63
C TYR A 32 -3.99 -5.90 -1.47
N GLN A 33 -4.92 -5.12 -0.96
CA GLN A 33 -4.65 -3.77 -0.48
C GLN A 33 -5.38 -3.54 0.84
N GLY A 34 -4.77 -2.80 1.76
CA GLY A 34 -5.40 -2.51 3.04
C GLY A 34 -4.54 -1.62 3.94
N THR A 35 -5.11 -1.22 5.07
CA THR A 35 -4.36 -0.50 6.12
C THR A 35 -3.80 -1.52 7.10
N VAL A 36 -2.52 -1.41 7.42
CA VAL A 36 -1.81 -2.26 8.37
C VAL A 36 -0.98 -1.40 9.31
N ALA A 37 -0.90 -1.80 10.57
CA ALA A 37 -0.02 -1.16 11.54
C ALA A 37 1.42 -1.67 11.32
N ILE A 38 2.33 -0.78 10.95
CA ILE A 38 3.75 -1.11 10.74
C ILE A 38 4.58 -0.43 11.83
N SER A 39 5.39 -1.22 12.53
CA SER A 39 6.42 -0.70 13.44
C SER A 39 7.79 -0.86 12.81
N ASP A 40 8.55 0.22 12.79
CA ASP A 40 9.98 0.26 12.40
C ASP A 40 10.91 -0.14 13.57
N ASN A 41 10.33 -0.51 14.71
CA ASN A 41 11.08 -0.80 15.92
C ASN A 41 11.75 -2.17 15.84
N ALA A 42 13.00 -2.24 16.32
CA ALA A 42 13.66 -3.52 16.57
C ALA A 42 12.80 -4.39 17.51
N PRO A 43 12.86 -5.72 17.41
CA PRO A 43 11.98 -6.64 18.16
C PRO A 43 12.04 -6.48 19.68
N SER A 44 13.06 -5.80 20.21
CA SER A 44 13.26 -5.50 21.64
C SER A 44 12.57 -4.22 22.12
N GLN A 45 11.94 -3.43 21.25
CA GLN A 45 11.27 -2.17 21.61
C GLN A 45 9.74 -2.28 21.53
N PRO A 46 9.00 -1.55 22.39
CA PRO A 46 7.54 -1.57 22.37
C PRO A 46 6.99 -1.16 21.00
N PHE A 47 5.98 -1.88 20.51
CA PHE A 47 5.37 -1.66 19.19
C PHE A 47 4.74 -0.25 19.12
N LYS A 48 5.37 0.66 18.36
CA LYS A 48 4.79 1.96 17.99
C LYS A 48 4.30 1.88 16.55
N GLY A 49 3.20 1.16 16.37
CA GLY A 49 2.60 0.95 15.06
C GLY A 49 2.13 2.28 14.47
N LYS A 50 2.56 2.56 13.24
CA LYS A 50 1.96 3.60 12.41
C LYS A 50 1.06 2.93 11.39
N ASP A 51 -0.17 3.43 11.25
CA ASP A 51 -1.08 2.99 10.20
C ASP A 51 -0.50 3.38 8.84
N ARG A 52 -0.17 2.37 8.05
CA ARG A 52 0.30 2.54 6.67
C ARG A 52 -0.61 1.76 5.73
N ARG A 53 -0.71 2.23 4.50
CA ARG A 53 -1.36 1.48 3.42
C ARG A 53 -0.37 0.50 2.82
N ILE A 54 -0.80 -0.74 2.63
CA ILE A 54 -0.04 -1.75 1.89
C ILE A 54 -0.76 -2.08 0.58
N PHE A 55 0.01 -2.17 -0.50
CA PHE A 55 -0.41 -2.69 -1.79
C PHE A 55 0.44 -3.92 -2.10
N LEU A 56 -0.15 -5.10 -1.95
CA LEU A 56 0.49 -6.38 -2.19
C LEU A 56 0.26 -6.79 -3.64
N PHE A 57 1.33 -6.83 -4.41
CA PHE A 57 1.37 -7.36 -5.75
C PHE A 57 2.09 -8.72 -5.77
N GLU A 58 2.00 -9.43 -6.89
CA GLU A 58 2.68 -10.71 -7.08
C GLU A 58 4.21 -10.61 -6.94
N GLN A 59 4.81 -9.50 -7.37
CA GLN A 59 6.27 -9.34 -7.36
C GLN A 59 6.79 -8.47 -6.20
N SER A 60 5.93 -7.67 -5.56
CA SER A 60 6.35 -6.81 -4.45
C SER A 60 5.20 -6.40 -3.51
N ALA A 61 5.57 -5.99 -2.30
CA ALA A 61 4.70 -5.29 -1.37
C ALA A 61 5.12 -3.82 -1.28
N ILE A 62 4.23 -2.92 -1.67
CA ILE A 62 4.45 -1.47 -1.59
C ILE A 62 3.79 -0.95 -0.32
N ILE A 63 4.56 -0.21 0.47
CA ILE A 63 4.14 0.43 1.70
C ILE A 63 4.04 1.94 1.44
N ALA A 64 2.92 2.54 1.82
CA ALA A 64 2.64 3.95 1.62
C ALA A 64 2.01 4.58 2.87
N ASP A 65 2.27 5.86 3.11
CA ASP A 65 1.52 6.64 4.09
C ASP A 65 0.15 7.02 3.51
N CYS A 66 -0.90 6.91 4.33
CA CYS A 66 -2.24 7.35 3.97
C CYS A 66 -2.45 8.80 4.42
N ILE A 67 -2.56 9.72 3.48
CA ILE A 67 -2.88 11.13 3.76
C ILE A 67 -4.38 11.31 3.58
N LEU A 68 -5.07 11.54 4.71
CA LEU A 68 -6.47 11.89 4.70
C LEU A 68 -6.65 13.33 4.18
N PRO A 69 -7.65 13.57 3.34
CA PRO A 69 -7.92 14.89 2.79
C PRO A 69 -8.46 15.82 3.87
N LYS A 70 -8.08 17.10 3.79
CA LYS A 70 -8.56 18.15 4.72
C LYS A 70 -10.03 18.54 4.52
N LYS A 71 -10.62 18.18 3.37
CA LYS A 71 -12.03 18.43 3.05
C LYS A 71 -12.83 17.15 3.31
N GLU A 72 -14.04 17.30 3.86
CA GLU A 72 -14.92 16.20 4.30
C GLU A 72 -15.28 15.18 3.20
N PHE A 73 -15.16 15.55 1.92
CA PHE A 73 -15.47 14.69 0.77
C PHE A 73 -14.27 14.37 -0.12
N GLY A 74 -13.05 14.54 0.38
CA GLY A 74 -11.87 14.18 -0.38
C GLY A 74 -11.62 12.67 -0.39
N ASN A 75 -10.86 12.23 -1.38
CA ASN A 75 -10.30 10.89 -1.41
C ASN A 75 -8.91 10.86 -0.74
N PRO A 76 -8.53 9.77 -0.05
CA PRO A 76 -7.19 9.63 0.50
C PRO A 76 -6.14 9.57 -0.59
N THR A 77 -4.98 10.17 -0.33
CA THR A 77 -3.79 10.08 -1.18
C THR A 77 -2.78 9.15 -0.51
N TYR A 78 -2.08 8.34 -1.29
CA TYR A 78 -1.05 7.44 -0.76
C TYR A 78 0.33 7.93 -1.17
N ILE A 79 1.23 8.14 -0.20
CA ILE A 79 2.61 8.54 -0.47
C ILE A 79 3.51 7.33 -0.29
N PHE A 80 4.20 6.93 -1.35
CA PHE A 80 5.18 5.85 -1.31
C PHE A 80 6.20 6.04 -0.18
N LYS A 81 6.44 4.97 0.58
CA LYS A 81 7.42 4.94 1.68
C LYS A 81 8.52 3.91 1.46
N SER A 82 8.13 2.68 1.15
CA SER A 82 9.06 1.57 1.00
C SER A 82 8.47 0.48 0.11
N GLN A 83 9.34 -0.34 -0.47
CA GLN A 83 8.96 -1.49 -1.28
C GLN A 83 9.77 -2.70 -0.83
N ILE A 84 9.09 -3.83 -0.65
CA ILE A 84 9.69 -5.12 -0.35
C ILE A 84 9.47 -6.01 -1.58
N MET A 85 10.54 -6.44 -2.23
CA MET A 85 10.44 -7.37 -3.35
C MET A 85 10.17 -8.78 -2.82
N VAL A 86 9.14 -9.45 -3.33
CA VAL A 86 8.77 -10.81 -2.91
C VAL A 86 9.91 -11.80 -3.23
N ASN A 87 10.65 -11.55 -4.31
CA ASN A 87 11.78 -12.39 -4.73
C ASN A 87 13.05 -12.22 -3.86
N LYS A 88 13.05 -11.32 -2.87
CA LYS A 88 14.14 -11.15 -1.90
C LYS A 88 13.80 -11.69 -0.50
N VAL A 89 12.64 -12.33 -0.35
CA VAL A 89 12.22 -12.94 0.92
C VAL A 89 12.68 -14.40 0.92
N CYS A 90 14.00 -14.59 0.97
CA CYS A 90 14.67 -15.89 1.07
C CYS A 90 15.56 -15.90 2.31
#